data_AF-A0A7G5YWU5-F1
#
_entry.id   AF-A0A7G5YWU5-F1
#
_cell.length_a   1.000
_cell.length_b   1.000
_cell.length_c   1.000
_cell.angle_alpha   90.00
_cell.angle_beta   90.00
_cell.angle_gamma   90.00
#
_symmetry.space_group_name_H-M   'P 1'
#
loop_
_entity.id
_entity.type
_entity.pdbx_description
1 polymer ?
#
loop_
_entity_poly.entity_id
_entity_poly.type
_entity_poly.pdbx_seq_one_letter_code
_entity_poly.pdbx_strand_id
1 'polypeptide(L)'
;MIFAIIATALAAPLTPPLFAAPRIEVANGIVRVGDVVDLLAIPTARRPGFFRRVIARLPSDRTPVTMSRAALMLLVHRAVPALAPSAGGRGPVTLYTRRSSDAALRRDCMMTTAAVAQGVALTADVVGPIACRNGGSAAALFDRQANVARATRDLAVGAYLGRIMVSGAPLIRKGASLNLVSTVGPVRIDRVVTALQDGRGKRVFVRDQDGHVFAARLESSVEGPAK
;
A
#
# COMPACT_ATOMS: atom_id res chain seq x y z
N MET A 1 -31.85 25.94 29.95
CA MET A 1 -30.53 25.76 29.30
C MET A 1 -29.96 24.42 29.75
N ILE A 2 -29.95 23.42 28.88
CA ILE A 2 -29.41 22.08 29.18
C ILE A 2 -27.96 22.07 28.70
N PHE A 3 -27.01 22.03 29.62
CA PHE A 3 -25.60 21.81 29.30
C PHE A 3 -25.39 20.32 29.03
N ALA A 4 -25.18 19.96 27.75
CA ALA A 4 -24.74 18.62 27.38
C ALA A 4 -23.26 18.46 27.76
N ILE A 5 -22.99 17.64 28.78
CA ILE A 5 -21.63 17.23 29.15
C ILE A 5 -21.15 16.24 28.08
N ILE A 6 -20.31 16.70 27.14
CA ILE A 6 -19.62 15.82 26.20
C ILE A 6 -18.49 15.13 26.97
N ALA A 7 -18.72 13.88 27.40
CA ALA A 7 -17.66 13.04 27.93
C ALA A 7 -16.70 12.63 26.80
N THR A 8 -15.54 13.27 26.73
CA THR A 8 -14.44 12.84 25.87
C THR A 8 -13.84 11.56 26.44
N ALA A 9 -14.24 10.42 25.89
CA ALA A 9 -13.60 9.14 26.20
C ALA A 9 -12.13 9.18 25.73
N LEU A 10 -11.21 9.36 26.68
CA LEU A 10 -9.77 9.19 26.47
C LEU A 10 -9.51 7.73 26.10
N ALA A 11 -9.29 7.45 24.82
CA ALA A 11 -8.91 6.12 24.37
C ALA A 11 -7.52 5.78 24.92
N ALA A 12 -7.40 4.67 25.65
CA ALA A 12 -6.11 4.18 26.13
C ALA A 12 -5.11 4.01 24.96
N PRO A 13 -3.83 4.35 25.16
CA PRO A 13 -2.80 4.18 24.14
C PRO A 13 -2.66 2.70 23.78
N LEU A 14 -2.54 2.40 22.48
CA LEU A 14 -2.33 1.05 22.00
C LEU A 14 -0.83 0.72 22.06
N THR A 15 -0.49 -0.40 22.71
CA THR A 15 0.90 -0.86 22.91
C THR A 15 1.21 -2.18 22.17
N PRO A 16 0.96 -2.27 20.85
CA PRO A 16 1.24 -3.50 20.12
C PRO A 16 2.76 -3.77 20.07
N PRO A 17 3.19 -5.03 20.08
CA PRO A 17 4.60 -5.35 19.96
C PRO A 17 5.11 -5.01 18.54
N LEU A 18 6.37 -4.56 18.45
CA LEU A 18 7.09 -4.62 17.18
C LEU A 18 7.31 -6.08 16.76
N PHE A 19 7.39 -6.34 15.45
CA PHE A 19 7.81 -7.65 14.97
C PHE A 19 9.19 -8.01 15.55
N ALA A 20 9.28 -9.22 16.12
CA ALA A 20 10.51 -9.73 16.73
C ALA A 20 11.61 -10.04 15.70
N ALA A 21 11.28 -10.07 14.41
CA ALA A 21 12.22 -10.39 13.35
C ALA A 21 13.39 -9.39 13.31
N PRO A 22 14.65 -9.86 13.22
CA PRO A 22 15.82 -8.99 13.07
C PRO A 22 15.95 -8.42 11.65
N ARG A 23 15.20 -8.96 10.69
CA ARG A 23 15.20 -8.59 9.27
C ARG A 23 13.78 -8.25 8.82
N ILE A 24 13.62 -7.08 8.22
CA ILE A 24 12.34 -6.62 7.66
C ILE A 24 12.56 -6.25 6.18
N GLU A 25 11.74 -6.81 5.31
CA GLU A 25 11.76 -6.48 3.87
C GLU A 25 10.68 -5.46 3.57
N VAL A 26 11.06 -4.34 2.97
CA VAL A 26 10.15 -3.24 2.68
C VAL A 26 9.97 -3.06 1.18
N ALA A 27 8.73 -2.86 0.75
CA ALA A 27 8.40 -2.69 -0.65
C ALA A 27 8.77 -1.28 -1.13
N ASN A 28 9.51 -1.19 -2.24
CA ASN A 28 9.88 0.09 -2.88
C ASN A 28 10.59 1.08 -1.94
N GLY A 29 11.27 0.60 -0.91
CA GLY A 29 11.92 1.46 0.10
C GLY A 29 10.96 2.28 0.95
N ILE A 30 9.67 1.97 0.96
CA ILE A 30 8.71 2.63 1.84
C ILE A 30 8.46 1.73 3.04
N VAL A 31 8.80 2.21 4.22
CA VAL A 31 8.53 1.51 5.49
C VAL A 31 7.20 2.00 6.02
N ARG A 32 6.25 1.10 6.22
CA ARG A 32 4.93 1.36 6.78
C ARG A 32 4.80 0.80 8.18
N VAL A 33 3.82 1.28 8.95
CA VAL A 33 3.51 0.74 10.29
C VAL A 33 3.22 -0.77 10.21
N GLY A 34 2.49 -1.22 9.18
CA GLY A 34 2.16 -2.64 9.00
C GLY A 34 3.36 -3.54 8.70
N ASP A 35 4.51 -2.98 8.30
CA ASP A 35 5.73 -3.76 8.06
C ASP A 35 6.50 -4.05 9.37
N VAL A 36 6.23 -3.28 10.44
CA VAL A 36 7.06 -3.25 11.66
C VAL A 36 6.29 -3.52 12.95
N VAL A 37 4.97 -3.31 12.97
CA VAL A 37 4.10 -3.54 14.13
C VAL A 37 3.23 -4.77 13.89
N ASP A 38 3.08 -5.61 14.90
CA ASP A 38 2.06 -6.66 14.88
C ASP A 38 0.65 -6.06 15.00
N LEU A 39 -0.01 -5.90 13.86
CA LEU A 39 -1.34 -5.32 13.78
C LEU A 39 -2.44 -6.25 14.30
N LEU A 40 -2.16 -7.54 14.56
CA LEU A 40 -3.14 -8.44 15.15
C LEU A 40 -3.48 -8.01 16.58
N ALA A 41 -2.54 -7.38 17.29
CA ALA A 41 -2.73 -6.78 18.60
C ALA A 41 -3.59 -5.50 18.58
N ILE A 42 -3.94 -4.96 17.41
CA ILE A 42 -4.80 -3.77 17.26
C ILE A 42 -6.25 -4.21 16.97
N PRO A 43 -7.28 -3.55 17.55
CA PRO A 43 -8.68 -3.80 17.20
C PRO A 43 -8.94 -3.65 15.70
N THR A 44 -9.69 -4.59 15.10
CA THR A 44 -9.98 -4.66 13.66
C THR A 44 -10.49 -3.34 13.08
N ALA A 45 -11.35 -2.62 13.82
CA ALA A 45 -11.90 -1.32 13.42
C ALA A 45 -10.83 -0.23 13.18
N ARG A 46 -9.65 -0.33 13.81
CA ARG A 46 -8.56 0.67 13.68
C ARG A 46 -7.44 0.24 12.73
N ARG A 47 -7.34 -1.04 12.37
CA ARG A 47 -6.25 -1.58 11.54
C ARG A 47 -6.09 -0.89 10.17
N PRO A 48 -7.16 -0.57 9.41
CA PRO A 48 -7.02 0.00 8.06
C PRO A 48 -6.26 1.33 8.03
N GLY A 49 -6.48 2.18 9.04
CA GLY A 49 -5.83 3.49 9.15
C GLY A 49 -4.34 3.40 9.44
N PHE A 50 -3.90 2.40 10.22
CA PHE A 50 -2.49 2.24 10.57
C PHE A 50 -1.69 1.53 9.48
N PHE A 51 -2.25 0.49 8.84
CA PHE A 51 -1.52 -0.36 7.89
C PHE A 51 -0.79 0.44 6.81
N ARG A 52 -1.42 1.49 6.27
CA ARG A 52 -0.89 2.26 5.15
C ARG A 52 0.03 3.41 5.55
N ARG A 53 0.14 3.74 6.84
CA ARG A 53 0.88 4.91 7.31
C ARG A 53 2.38 4.71 7.09
N VAL A 54 3.00 5.64 6.38
CA VAL A 54 4.44 5.63 6.11
C VAL A 54 5.19 6.18 7.33
N ILE A 55 6.19 5.44 7.80
CA ILE A 55 7.04 5.83 8.93
C ILE A 55 8.42 6.32 8.48
N ALA A 56 8.93 5.78 7.36
CA ALA A 56 10.21 6.15 6.79
C ALA A 56 10.28 5.81 5.29
N ARG A 57 11.21 6.46 4.59
CA ARG A 57 11.64 6.10 3.23
C ARG A 57 13.12 5.76 3.28
N LEU A 58 13.49 4.61 2.75
CA LEU A 58 14.87 4.17 2.63
C LEU A 58 15.49 4.75 1.36
N PRO A 59 16.75 5.20 1.40
CA PRO A 59 17.48 5.57 0.20
C PRO A 59 17.62 4.36 -0.73
N SER A 60 17.40 4.54 -2.02
CA SER A 60 17.51 3.46 -3.01
C SER A 60 18.94 2.93 -3.18
N ASP A 61 19.93 3.76 -2.86
CA ASP A 61 21.37 3.50 -2.95
C ASP A 61 21.97 2.90 -1.66
N ARG A 62 21.26 2.98 -0.53
CA ARG A 62 21.78 2.57 0.79
C ARG A 62 20.95 1.47 1.41
N THR A 63 21.03 0.28 0.84
CA THR A 63 20.37 -0.92 1.39
C THR A 63 21.38 -2.05 1.51
N PRO A 64 21.46 -2.76 2.65
CA PRO A 64 20.58 -2.66 3.83
C PRO A 64 20.79 -1.44 4.73
N VAL A 65 19.76 -1.07 5.50
CA VAL A 65 19.84 -0.08 6.59
C VAL A 65 19.64 -0.77 7.93
N THR A 66 20.63 -0.70 8.82
CA THR A 66 20.52 -1.25 10.18
C THR A 66 20.25 -0.14 11.19
N MET A 67 19.29 -0.36 12.10
CA MET A 67 18.96 0.59 13.17
C MET A 67 18.58 -0.11 14.47
N SER A 68 18.66 0.62 15.58
CA SER A 68 18.19 0.11 16.87
C SER A 68 16.66 0.03 16.90
N ARG A 69 16.12 -0.88 17.72
CA ARG A 69 14.66 -0.96 17.94
C ARG A 69 14.11 0.33 18.55
N ALA A 70 14.87 0.99 19.41
CA ALA A 70 14.51 2.31 19.94
C ALA A 70 14.32 3.36 18.84
N ALA A 71 15.24 3.42 17.86
CA ALA A 71 15.09 4.31 16.72
C ALA A 71 13.84 3.97 15.88
N LEU A 72 13.57 2.67 15.67
CA LEU A 72 12.37 2.24 14.95
C LEU A 72 11.07 2.62 15.70
N MET A 73 11.03 2.47 17.02
CA MET A 73 9.90 2.92 17.86
C MET A 73 9.67 4.43 17.75
N LEU A 74 10.74 5.24 17.76
CA LEU A 74 10.63 6.68 17.56
C LEU A 74 10.04 7.04 16.18
N LEU A 75 10.42 6.31 15.12
CA LEU A 75 9.85 6.51 13.79
C LEU A 75 8.34 6.20 13.77
N VAL A 76 7.92 5.11 14.41
CA VAL A 76 6.50 4.73 14.51
C VAL A 76 5.73 5.80 15.31
N HIS A 77 6.23 6.17 16.49
CA HIS A 77 5.59 7.14 17.37
C HIS A 77 5.43 8.51 16.68
N ARG A 78 6.47 8.97 15.96
CA ARG A 78 6.41 10.21 15.18
C ARG A 78 5.33 10.17 14.09
N ALA A 79 5.16 9.03 13.42
CA ALA A 79 4.17 8.87 12.36
C ALA A 79 2.74 8.69 12.87
N VAL A 80 2.59 8.06 14.04
CA VAL A 80 1.33 7.77 14.73
C VAL A 80 1.51 7.92 16.25
N PRO A 81 1.26 9.10 16.82
CA PRO A 81 1.45 9.34 18.26
C PRO A 81 0.59 8.44 19.16
N ALA A 82 -0.57 8.00 18.67
CA ALA A 82 -1.48 7.09 19.38
C ALA A 82 -0.97 5.64 19.48
N LEU A 83 0.13 5.31 18.79
CA LEU A 83 0.81 4.02 18.86
C LEU A 83 2.08 4.17 19.71
N ALA A 84 2.14 3.38 20.78
CA ALA A 84 3.32 3.27 21.64
C ALA A 84 3.82 1.82 21.62
N PRO A 85 4.43 1.37 20.51
CA PRO A 85 4.77 -0.03 20.35
C PRO A 85 5.78 -0.47 21.40
N SER A 86 5.60 -1.66 21.96
CA SER A 86 6.56 -2.26 22.88
C SER A 86 7.69 -2.93 22.10
N ALA A 87 8.89 -2.95 22.70
CA ALA A 87 10.03 -3.61 22.09
C ALA A 87 9.79 -5.12 22.00
N GLY A 88 9.52 -5.63 20.79
CA GLY A 88 9.60 -7.05 20.51
C GLY A 88 11.04 -7.46 20.21
N GLY A 89 11.51 -8.61 20.71
CA GLY A 89 12.83 -9.19 20.37
C GLY A 89 14.06 -8.46 20.94
N ARG A 90 15.26 -8.98 20.61
CA ARG A 90 16.57 -8.42 21.01
C ARG A 90 17.39 -8.03 19.78
N GLY A 91 18.31 -7.07 19.94
CA GLY A 91 19.25 -6.66 18.90
C GLY A 91 18.71 -5.63 17.89
N PRO A 92 19.55 -5.20 16.94
CA PRO A 92 19.17 -4.25 15.90
C PRO A 92 18.22 -4.88 14.89
N VAL A 93 17.55 -4.02 14.12
CA VAL A 93 16.70 -4.40 13.00
C VAL A 93 17.36 -3.93 11.71
N THR A 94 17.48 -4.84 10.74
CA THR A 94 18.00 -4.54 9.42
C THR A 94 16.87 -4.51 8.40
N LEU A 95 16.71 -3.36 7.76
CA LEU A 95 15.72 -3.10 6.72
C LEU A 95 16.35 -3.31 5.35
N TYR A 96 15.68 -4.10 4.52
CA TYR A 96 16.09 -4.36 3.13
C TYR A 96 15.03 -3.83 2.19
N THR A 97 15.44 -3.13 1.13
CA THR A 97 14.54 -2.85 0.02
C THR A 97 14.34 -4.13 -0.77
N ARG A 98 13.09 -4.55 -0.92
CA ARG A 98 12.75 -5.55 -1.91
C ARG A 98 12.74 -4.86 -3.28
N ARG A 99 13.63 -5.28 -4.19
CA ARG A 99 13.49 -4.89 -5.60
C ARG A 99 12.19 -5.50 -6.10
N SER A 100 11.37 -4.69 -6.77
CA SER A 100 10.02 -5.07 -7.25
C SER A 100 10.01 -6.37 -8.07
N SER A 101 11.13 -6.75 -8.68
CA SER A 101 11.32 -8.04 -9.37
C SER A 101 11.16 -9.27 -8.45
N ASP A 102 11.53 -9.19 -7.17
CA ASP A 102 11.47 -10.33 -6.24
C ASP A 102 10.09 -10.46 -5.58
N ALA A 103 9.32 -9.38 -5.50
CA ALA A 103 7.95 -9.42 -4.99
C ALA A 103 7.02 -10.21 -5.93
N ALA A 104 7.29 -10.18 -7.24
CA ALA A 104 6.57 -11.00 -8.23
C ALA A 104 6.88 -12.50 -8.10
N LEU A 105 7.95 -12.88 -7.39
CA LEU A 105 8.40 -14.27 -7.26
C LEU A 105 8.03 -14.94 -5.94
N ARG A 106 7.59 -14.18 -4.92
CA ARG A 106 7.05 -14.79 -3.70
C ARG A 106 5.62 -15.26 -3.97
N ARG A 107 5.46 -16.58 -3.86
CA ARG A 107 4.22 -17.36 -3.98
C ARG A 107 3.24 -17.08 -2.82
N ASP A 108 3.18 -15.83 -2.35
CA ASP A 108 2.31 -15.43 -1.26
C ASP A 108 0.86 -15.48 -1.76
N CYS A 109 -0.02 -15.97 -0.90
CA CYS A 109 -1.43 -16.03 -1.21
C CYS A 109 -2.07 -14.69 -0.85
N MET A 110 -3.18 -14.37 -1.49
CA MET A 110 -3.89 -13.13 -1.24
C MET A 110 -5.20 -13.40 -0.50
N MET A 111 -5.65 -12.42 0.27
CA MET A 111 -6.99 -12.32 0.82
C MET A 111 -7.59 -10.95 0.52
N THR A 112 -8.91 -10.82 0.51
CA THR A 112 -9.55 -9.51 0.40
C THR A 112 -9.43 -8.72 1.71
N THR A 113 -9.17 -7.42 1.62
CA THR A 113 -9.19 -6.48 2.76
C THR A 113 -10.47 -5.67 2.84
N ALA A 114 -11.32 -5.76 1.82
CA ALA A 114 -12.63 -5.13 1.69
C ALA A 114 -13.63 -6.11 1.05
N ALA A 115 -14.93 -5.84 1.16
CA ALA A 115 -15.92 -6.58 0.39
C ALA A 115 -15.79 -6.23 -1.11
N VAL A 116 -15.87 -7.23 -1.99
CA VAL A 116 -15.71 -7.07 -3.44
C VAL A 116 -16.86 -7.78 -4.14
N ALA A 117 -17.65 -7.06 -4.94
CA ALA A 117 -18.74 -7.64 -5.70
C ALA A 117 -18.23 -8.52 -6.86
N GLN A 118 -19.06 -9.46 -7.31
CA GLN A 118 -18.79 -10.29 -8.48
C GLN A 118 -18.42 -9.46 -9.71
N GLY A 119 -17.44 -9.94 -10.48
CA GLY A 119 -16.96 -9.30 -11.70
C GLY A 119 -16.06 -8.07 -11.49
N VAL A 120 -15.99 -7.54 -10.26
CA VAL A 120 -15.13 -6.40 -9.93
C VAL A 120 -13.66 -6.81 -9.97
N ALA A 121 -12.83 -5.92 -10.51
CA ALA A 121 -11.38 -6.07 -10.55
C ALA A 121 -10.80 -6.07 -9.13
N LEU A 122 -9.97 -7.07 -8.84
CA LEU A 122 -9.14 -7.12 -7.65
C LEU A 122 -7.94 -6.20 -7.88
N THR A 123 -7.81 -5.21 -7.00
CA THR A 123 -6.75 -4.19 -7.02
C THR A 123 -5.98 -4.23 -5.71
N ALA A 124 -4.76 -3.70 -5.71
CA ALA A 124 -3.86 -3.78 -4.56
C ALA A 124 -4.37 -3.08 -3.29
N ASP A 125 -5.39 -2.23 -3.40
CA ASP A 125 -6.05 -1.59 -2.27
C ASP A 125 -7.11 -2.47 -1.60
N VAL A 126 -7.70 -3.44 -2.31
CA VAL A 126 -8.74 -4.35 -1.79
C VAL A 126 -8.23 -5.77 -1.54
N VAL A 127 -6.95 -6.04 -1.80
CA VAL A 127 -6.30 -7.31 -1.47
C VAL A 127 -5.08 -7.10 -0.59
N GLY A 128 -4.74 -8.11 0.20
CA GLY A 128 -3.55 -8.13 1.04
C GLY A 128 -2.94 -9.54 1.10
N PRO A 129 -1.64 -9.64 1.40
CA PRO A 129 -0.98 -10.93 1.52
C PRO A 129 -1.47 -11.70 2.76
N ILE A 130 -1.52 -13.03 2.64
CA ILE A 130 -1.78 -13.98 3.73
C ILE A 130 -0.92 -15.23 3.53
N ALA A 131 -0.63 -15.95 4.62
CA ALA A 131 -0.04 -17.29 4.54
C ALA A 131 -0.90 -18.20 3.66
N CYS A 132 -0.24 -18.96 2.76
CA CYS A 132 -0.93 -19.91 1.91
C CYS A 132 -1.53 -21.06 2.72
N ARG A 133 -2.77 -21.42 2.40
CA ARG A 133 -3.44 -22.62 2.93
C ARG A 133 -3.49 -23.67 1.83
N ASN A 134 -3.32 -24.93 2.19
CA ASN A 134 -3.51 -26.03 1.24
C ASN A 134 -5.02 -26.19 0.98
N GLY A 135 -5.45 -26.21 -0.28
CA GLY A 135 -6.80 -26.65 -0.66
C GLY A 135 -7.92 -25.60 -0.71
N GLY A 136 -7.70 -24.43 -1.30
CA GLY A 136 -8.78 -23.47 -1.59
C GLY A 136 -8.88 -23.14 -3.08
N SER A 137 -10.09 -23.22 -3.66
CA SER A 137 -10.33 -22.69 -5.00
C SER A 137 -10.18 -21.17 -4.99
N ALA A 138 -9.38 -20.61 -5.88
CA ALA A 138 -9.28 -19.16 -6.02
C ALA A 138 -10.66 -18.59 -6.35
N ALA A 139 -11.18 -17.69 -5.51
CA ALA A 139 -12.44 -16.99 -5.76
C ALA A 139 -12.27 -15.83 -6.76
N ALA A 140 -11.32 -15.99 -7.67
CA ALA A 140 -10.90 -14.99 -8.64
C ALA A 140 -10.45 -15.67 -9.93
N LEU A 141 -10.80 -15.05 -11.07
CA LEU A 141 -10.37 -15.49 -12.40
C LEU A 141 -9.58 -14.37 -13.07
N PHE A 142 -8.52 -14.73 -13.78
CA PHE A 142 -7.76 -13.76 -14.55
C PHE A 142 -8.42 -13.49 -15.90
N ASP A 143 -8.90 -12.26 -16.07
CA ASP A 143 -9.38 -11.72 -17.34
C ASP A 143 -8.17 -11.31 -18.19
N ARG A 144 -7.90 -12.09 -19.25
CA ARG A 144 -6.76 -11.84 -20.15
C ARG A 144 -6.94 -10.61 -21.03
N GLN A 145 -8.17 -10.25 -21.38
CA GLN A 145 -8.44 -9.09 -22.24
C GLN A 145 -8.18 -7.79 -21.46
N ALA A 146 -8.64 -7.74 -20.21
CA ALA A 146 -8.41 -6.60 -19.32
C ALA A 146 -7.12 -6.71 -18.49
N ASN A 147 -6.38 -7.83 -18.62
CA ASN A 147 -5.14 -8.13 -17.91
C ASN A 147 -5.27 -7.93 -16.38
N VAL A 148 -6.34 -8.47 -15.79
CA VAL A 148 -6.71 -8.26 -14.38
C VAL A 148 -7.40 -9.47 -13.75
N ALA A 149 -7.11 -9.74 -12.48
CA ALA A 149 -7.89 -10.69 -11.69
C ALA A 149 -9.26 -10.09 -11.29
N ARG A 150 -10.36 -10.77 -11.59
CA ARG A 150 -11.72 -10.37 -11.21
C ARG A 150 -12.32 -11.36 -10.22
N ALA A 151 -13.14 -10.87 -9.32
CA ALA A 151 -13.91 -11.72 -8.40
C ALA A 151 -14.91 -12.58 -9.21
N THR A 152 -14.93 -13.90 -8.99
CA THR A 152 -15.87 -14.81 -9.69
C THR A 152 -17.26 -14.85 -9.04
N ARG A 153 -17.37 -14.34 -7.81
CA ARG A 153 -18.57 -14.22 -6.99
C ARG A 153 -18.37 -13.05 -6.01
N ASP A 154 -19.40 -12.71 -5.24
CA ASP A 154 -19.25 -11.76 -4.14
C ASP A 154 -18.26 -12.29 -3.09
N LEU A 155 -17.32 -11.45 -2.69
CA LEU A 155 -16.26 -11.75 -1.74
C LEU A 155 -16.44 -10.88 -0.50
N ALA A 156 -16.62 -11.53 0.65
CA ALA A 156 -16.55 -10.85 1.94
C ALA A 156 -15.12 -10.39 2.26
N VAL A 157 -14.95 -9.53 3.27
CA VAL A 157 -13.64 -9.19 3.84
C VAL A 157 -12.97 -10.48 4.37
N GLY A 158 -11.68 -10.65 4.10
CA GLY A 158 -10.90 -11.82 4.52
C GLY A 158 -11.08 -13.07 3.64
N ALA A 159 -11.83 -12.96 2.53
CA ALA A 159 -11.99 -14.04 1.58
C ALA A 159 -10.63 -14.44 0.98
N TYR A 160 -10.34 -15.74 0.99
CA TYR A 160 -9.08 -16.28 0.47
C TYR A 160 -9.11 -16.33 -1.06
N LEU A 161 -8.05 -15.81 -1.68
CA LEU A 161 -7.91 -15.70 -3.14
C LEU A 161 -6.88 -16.67 -3.71
N GLY A 162 -6.14 -17.39 -2.86
CA GLY A 162 -5.04 -18.24 -3.31
C GLY A 162 -3.90 -17.42 -3.89
N ARG A 163 -3.14 -18.03 -4.80
CA ARG A 163 -2.03 -17.38 -5.49
C ARG A 163 -2.55 -16.65 -6.71
N ILE A 164 -2.90 -15.38 -6.53
CA ILE A 164 -3.26 -14.49 -7.63
C ILE A 164 -2.24 -13.37 -7.76
N MET A 165 -1.90 -13.04 -9.00
CA MET A 165 -1.15 -11.82 -9.27
C MET A 165 -2.14 -10.66 -9.36
N VAL A 166 -2.07 -9.75 -8.40
CA VAL A 166 -2.78 -8.48 -8.46
C VAL A 166 -1.78 -7.41 -8.87
N SER A 167 -2.08 -6.70 -9.97
CA SER A 167 -1.24 -5.59 -10.38
C SER A 167 -1.30 -4.49 -9.32
N GLY A 168 -0.12 -4.10 -8.82
CA GLY A 168 0.02 -2.97 -7.89
C GLY A 168 -0.16 -1.61 -8.55
N ALA A 169 -0.22 -1.55 -9.88
CA ALA A 169 -0.42 -0.30 -10.60
C ALA A 169 -1.89 0.16 -10.46
N PRO A 170 -2.14 1.43 -10.10
CA PRO A 170 -3.50 1.97 -10.10
C PRO A 170 -4.10 1.85 -11.50
N LEU A 171 -5.38 1.49 -11.57
CA LEU A 171 -6.14 1.51 -12.82
C LEU A 171 -6.46 2.97 -13.16
N ILE A 172 -5.96 3.42 -14.31
CA ILE A 172 -6.37 4.70 -14.89
C ILE A 172 -7.52 4.42 -15.85
N ARG A 173 -8.61 5.16 -15.69
CA ARG A 173 -9.75 5.11 -16.61
C ARG A 173 -9.57 6.12 -17.73
N LYS A 174 -10.06 5.81 -18.92
CA LYS A 174 -10.28 6.78 -19.99
C LYS A 174 -11.10 7.96 -19.46
N GLY A 175 -10.67 9.17 -19.80
CA GLY A 175 -11.26 10.40 -19.31
C GLY A 175 -10.75 10.85 -17.94
N ALA A 176 -9.95 10.06 -17.23
CA ALA A 176 -9.39 10.47 -15.94
C ALA A 176 -8.44 11.67 -16.12
N SER A 177 -8.60 12.68 -15.25
CA SER A 177 -7.67 13.80 -15.14
C SER A 177 -6.42 13.36 -14.38
N LEU A 178 -5.25 13.66 -14.93
CA LEU A 178 -3.94 13.30 -14.41
C LEU A 178 -3.02 14.53 -14.44
N ASN A 179 -1.96 14.51 -13.62
CA ASN A 179 -0.85 15.46 -13.74
C ASN A 179 0.29 14.81 -14.52
N LEU A 180 0.59 15.35 -15.70
CA LEU A 180 1.79 15.04 -16.45
C LEU A 180 2.95 15.88 -15.90
N VAL A 181 3.97 15.20 -15.40
CA VAL A 181 5.22 15.81 -14.96
C VAL A 181 6.28 15.57 -16.02
N SER A 182 6.84 16.64 -16.58
CA SER A 182 7.97 16.59 -17.50
C SER A 182 9.17 17.29 -16.87
N THR A 183 10.32 16.62 -16.87
CA THR A 183 11.56 17.15 -16.30
C THR A 183 12.59 17.33 -17.41
N VAL A 184 13.15 18.54 -17.54
CA VAL A 184 14.23 18.86 -18.49
C VAL A 184 15.34 19.56 -17.72
N GLY A 185 16.41 18.82 -17.40
CA GLY A 185 17.47 19.30 -16.51
C GLY A 185 16.91 19.66 -15.13
N PRO A 186 17.13 20.88 -14.61
CA PRO A 186 16.61 21.31 -13.31
C PRO A 186 15.13 21.77 -13.37
N VAL A 187 14.54 21.90 -14.56
CA VAL A 187 13.19 22.45 -14.73
C VAL A 187 12.16 21.31 -14.67
N ARG A 188 11.14 21.49 -13.82
CA ARG A 188 9.97 20.63 -13.73
C ARG A 188 8.75 21.37 -14.27
N ILE A 189 8.00 20.71 -15.14
CA ILE A 189 6.78 21.23 -15.76
C ILE A 189 5.63 20.29 -15.39
N ASP A 190 4.65 20.79 -14.67
CA ASP A 190 3.43 20.06 -14.30
C ASP A 190 2.26 20.55 -15.18
N ARG A 191 1.55 19.62 -15.83
CA ARG A 191 0.39 19.92 -16.69
C ARG A 191 -0.78 18.98 -16.38
N VAL A 192 -1.99 19.52 -16.36
CA VAL A 192 -3.20 18.70 -16.27
C VAL A 192 -3.49 18.09 -17.64
N VAL A 193 -3.69 16.77 -17.68
CA VAL A 193 -3.96 16.01 -18.90
C VAL A 193 -5.10 15.01 -18.68
N THR A 194 -5.74 14.59 -19.76
CA THR A 194 -6.83 13.60 -19.74
C THR A 194 -6.37 12.29 -20.34
N ALA A 195 -6.58 11.16 -19.65
CA ALA A 195 -6.28 9.84 -20.19
C ALA A 195 -7.18 9.51 -21.39
N LEU A 196 -6.60 9.11 -22.52
CA LEU A 196 -7.35 8.75 -23.73
C LEU A 196 -7.80 7.29 -23.77
N GLN A 197 -7.27 6.47 -22.87
CA GLN A 197 -7.55 5.04 -22.78
C GLN A 197 -7.52 4.59 -21.33
N ASP A 198 -8.15 3.45 -21.08
CA ASP A 198 -7.90 2.71 -19.85
C ASP A 198 -6.45 2.23 -19.83
N GLY A 199 -5.79 2.34 -18.70
CA GLY A 199 -4.36 2.06 -18.58
C GLY A 199 -4.04 1.39 -17.25
N ARG A 200 -3.23 0.33 -17.33
CA ARG A 200 -2.53 -0.26 -16.19
C ARG A 200 -1.06 -0.41 -16.59
N GLY A 201 -0.15 0.10 -15.77
CA GLY A 201 1.29 -0.17 -15.94
C GLY A 201 2.08 1.00 -16.49
N LYS A 202 3.08 0.72 -17.34
CA LYS A 202 4.22 1.63 -17.54
C LYS A 202 3.94 2.83 -18.44
N ARG A 203 2.94 2.81 -19.32
CA ARG A 203 2.64 3.91 -20.26
C ARG A 203 1.15 4.11 -20.47
N VAL A 204 0.73 5.36 -20.67
CA VAL A 204 -0.64 5.76 -21.00
C VAL A 204 -0.61 6.87 -22.04
N PHE A 205 -1.60 6.89 -22.94
CA PHE A 205 -1.81 8.03 -23.83
C PHE A 205 -2.69 9.06 -23.13
N VAL A 206 -2.22 10.29 -23.09
CA VAL A 206 -2.90 11.41 -22.46
C VAL A 206 -3.02 12.57 -23.44
N ARG A 207 -4.04 13.40 -23.26
CA ARG A 207 -4.28 14.60 -24.06
C ARG A 207 -4.29 15.83 -23.16
N ASP A 208 -3.57 16.87 -23.53
CA ASP A 208 -3.61 18.16 -22.81
C ASP A 208 -4.84 19.00 -23.19
N GLN A 209 -4.92 20.22 -22.67
CA GLN A 209 -6.03 21.14 -22.95
C GLN A 209 -6.01 21.69 -24.39
N ASP A 210 -4.83 21.75 -25.00
CA ASP A 210 -4.63 22.22 -26.38
C ASP A 210 -4.89 21.12 -27.42
N GLY A 211 -5.11 19.88 -26.97
CA GLY A 211 -5.41 18.73 -27.81
C GLY A 211 -4.19 17.90 -28.22
N HIS A 212 -2.98 18.24 -27.75
CA HIS A 212 -1.77 17.46 -28.02
C HIS A 212 -1.81 16.13 -27.28
N VAL A 213 -1.34 15.06 -27.95
CA VAL A 213 -1.34 13.71 -27.41
C VAL A 213 0.08 13.26 -27.05
N PHE A 214 0.26 12.76 -25.83
CA PHE A 214 1.54 12.30 -25.31
C PHE A 214 1.44 10.85 -24.83
N ALA A 215 2.54 10.10 -24.99
CA ALA A 215 2.72 8.79 -24.36
C ALA A 215 3.54 8.95 -23.08
N ALA A 216 2.86 9.10 -21.94
CA ALA A 216 3.49 9.31 -20.64
C ALA A 216 3.73 8.00 -19.90
N ARG A 217 4.76 7.94 -19.05
CA ARG A 217 4.92 6.81 -18.12
C ARG A 217 4.14 7.07 -16.83
N LEU A 218 3.53 6.02 -16.27
CA LEU A 218 2.88 6.13 -14.97
C LEU A 218 3.92 5.87 -13.89
N GLU A 219 4.27 6.93 -13.17
CA GLU A 219 4.96 6.80 -11.91
C GLU A 219 3.91 6.75 -10.81
N SER A 220 4.04 5.77 -9.91
CA SER A 220 3.22 5.74 -8.70
C SER A 220 3.71 6.86 -7.78
N SER A 221 3.28 8.11 -8.02
CA SER A 221 3.55 9.18 -7.06
C SER A 221 2.66 8.93 -5.85
N VAL A 222 3.25 8.34 -4.80
CA VAL A 222 2.71 8.44 -3.44
C VAL A 222 3.13 9.82 -2.93
N GLU A 223 2.57 10.86 -3.51
CA GLU A 223 2.66 12.22 -2.99
C GLU A 223 1.58 12.33 -1.93
N GLY A 224 2.00 12.22 -0.66
CA GLY A 224 1.13 12.62 0.44
C GLY A 224 0.83 14.12 0.30
N PRO A 225 -0.32 14.61 0.81
CA PRO A 225 -0.64 16.03 0.73
C PRO A 225 0.52 16.82 1.34
N ALA A 226 1.10 17.72 0.55
CA ALA A 226 2.01 18.73 1.06
C ALA A 226 1.27 19.49 2.17
N LYS A 227 1.84 19.48 3.37
CA LYS A 227 1.37 20.28 4.49
C LYS A 227 1.92 21.69 4.35
#